data_AF-X1BUS9-F1
#
_entry.id   AF-X1BUS9-F1
#
_cell.length_a   1.000
_cell.length_b   1.000
_cell.length_c   1.000
_cell.angle_alpha   90.00
_cell.angle_beta   90.00
_cell.angle_gamma   90.00
#
_symmetry.space_group_name_H-M   'P 1'
#
loop_
_entity.id
_entity.type
_entity.pdbx_description
1 polymer ?
#
loop_
_entity_poly.entity_id
_entity_poly.type
_entity_poly.pdbx_seq_one_letter_code
_entity_poly.pdbx_strand_id
1 'polypeptide(L)'
;NRVINLKYYQRLLRILDAKPRELQAHLLPWLDYPYNTHTDGIILIGDAGGFPCPLEAEGIYPAMVTGKIAAEVAAEAVSSGDFSKDSLKKFDEGWKKTSIGEEFEAGAELWNIWKALPFSPKETMSWFIPMIMEILGGIFDWSQPHTKRVRQILSHVKSYMPKATPFIMKNVFPLACRKKDIPRTLQEILEEASVTAKDVRRSISILIRELNFKTQATDPVALIPRYISDLGLDSEIEILTKKILTTYISNFSISGKDPKGLCA
;
A
#
# COMPACT_ATOMS: atom_id res chain seq x y z
N ASN A 1 -36.08 4.84 -4.53
CA ASN A 1 -34.61 4.71 -4.42
C ASN A 1 -34.12 3.77 -5.52
N ARG A 2 -33.06 4.10 -6.26
CA ARG A 2 -32.62 3.32 -7.44
C ARG A 2 -32.16 1.90 -7.11
N VAL A 3 -31.52 1.69 -5.96
CA VAL A 3 -30.98 0.38 -5.53
C VAL A 3 -32.11 -0.58 -5.18
N ILE A 4 -33.05 -0.15 -4.34
CA ILE A 4 -34.19 -0.99 -3.98
C ILE A 4 -35.08 -1.31 -5.18
N ASN A 5 -35.10 -0.44 -6.20
CA ASN A 5 -35.91 -0.63 -7.41
C ASN A 5 -35.21 -1.49 -8.48
N LEU A 6 -33.99 -1.99 -8.24
CA LEU A 6 -33.29 -2.85 -9.18
C LEU A 6 -34.06 -4.15 -9.42
N LYS A 7 -34.24 -4.51 -10.70
CA LYS A 7 -34.98 -5.73 -11.11
C LYS A 7 -34.50 -6.99 -10.39
N TYR A 8 -33.18 -7.15 -10.25
CA TYR A 8 -32.56 -8.30 -9.60
C TYR A 8 -32.80 -8.32 -8.09
N TYR A 9 -32.69 -7.16 -7.43
CA TYR A 9 -32.97 -7.03 -6.01
C TYR A 9 -34.45 -7.30 -5.69
N GLN A 10 -35.37 -6.76 -6.49
CA GLN A 10 -36.80 -7.04 -6.38
C GLN A 10 -37.14 -8.52 -6.61
N ARG A 11 -36.42 -9.20 -7.51
CA ARG A 11 -36.55 -10.65 -7.71
C ARG A 11 -36.09 -11.42 -6.46
N LEU A 12 -34.95 -11.04 -5.88
CA LEU A 12 -34.43 -11.65 -4.66
C LEU A 12 -35.40 -11.51 -3.49
N LEU A 13 -35.96 -10.32 -3.28
CA LEU A 13 -36.96 -10.07 -2.23
C LEU A 13 -38.19 -10.99 -2.37
N ARG A 14 -38.69 -11.19 -3.59
CA ARG A 14 -39.81 -12.11 -3.85
C ARG A 14 -39.46 -13.57 -3.57
N ILE A 15 -38.25 -14.00 -3.90
CA ILE A 15 -37.80 -15.39 -3.65
C ILE A 15 -37.67 -15.66 -2.15
N LEU A 16 -37.20 -14.66 -1.40
CA LEU A 16 -36.98 -14.76 0.05
C LEU A 16 -38.22 -14.41 0.89
N ASP A 17 -39.34 -14.03 0.26
CA ASP A 17 -40.51 -13.41 0.92
C ASP A 17 -40.12 -12.28 1.92
N ALA A 18 -39.11 -11.49 1.52
CA ALA A 18 -38.48 -10.49 2.37
C ALA A 18 -38.97 -9.08 2.04
N LYS A 19 -38.96 -8.19 3.05
CA LYS A 19 -39.25 -6.76 2.90
C LYS A 19 -38.04 -5.93 3.36
N PRO A 20 -37.61 -4.90 2.60
CA PRO A 20 -36.56 -4.00 3.04
C PRO A 20 -36.98 -3.30 4.34
N ARG A 21 -36.14 -3.41 5.39
CA ARG A 21 -36.38 -2.75 6.68
C ARG A 21 -35.83 -1.32 6.70
N GLU A 22 -34.60 -1.15 6.23
CA GLU A 22 -33.87 0.10 6.28
C GLU A 22 -32.89 0.19 5.10
N LEU A 23 -32.58 1.41 4.69
CA LEU A 23 -31.51 1.69 3.76
C LEU A 23 -30.63 2.81 4.32
N GLN A 24 -29.38 2.48 4.59
CA GLN A 24 -28.36 3.43 5.01
C GLN A 24 -27.33 3.61 3.90
N ALA A 25 -26.77 4.80 3.82
CA ALA A 25 -25.64 5.12 2.96
C ALA A 25 -24.66 5.96 3.77
N HIS A 26 -23.38 5.64 3.66
CA HIS A 26 -22.31 6.38 4.32
C HIS A 26 -21.10 6.50 3.41
N LEU A 27 -20.22 7.45 3.71
CA LEU A 27 -18.95 7.61 3.04
C LEU A 27 -17.87 6.92 3.87
N LEU A 28 -16.95 6.23 3.19
CA LEU A 28 -15.79 5.63 3.82
C LEU A 28 -14.55 6.43 3.39
N PRO A 29 -13.76 6.97 4.34
CA PRO A 29 -12.54 7.69 4.02
C PRO A 29 -11.44 6.68 3.69
N TRP A 30 -11.41 6.28 2.43
CA TRP A 30 -10.49 5.27 1.92
C TRP A 30 -9.24 5.93 1.32
N LEU A 31 -8.30 6.23 2.20
CA LEU A 31 -7.04 6.90 1.90
C LEU A 31 -5.88 5.90 1.78
N ASP A 32 -4.82 6.31 1.09
CA ASP A 32 -3.53 5.61 1.06
C ASP A 32 -2.69 5.90 2.32
N TYR A 33 -2.90 7.04 2.97
CA TYR A 33 -2.25 7.42 4.22
C TYR A 33 -3.10 8.44 5.03
N PRO A 34 -3.07 8.42 6.37
CA PRO A 34 -3.71 9.44 7.20
C PRO A 34 -2.82 10.69 7.30
N TYR A 35 -3.35 11.86 6.92
CA TYR A 35 -2.62 13.12 6.89
C TYR A 35 -3.11 14.11 7.95
N ASN A 36 -2.19 14.87 8.54
CA ASN A 36 -2.50 15.95 9.51
C ASN A 36 -3.39 15.50 10.67
N THR A 37 -3.03 14.37 11.28
CA THR A 37 -3.80 13.70 12.32
C THR A 37 -3.74 14.37 13.69
N HIS A 38 -2.91 15.41 13.85
CA HIS A 38 -2.88 16.26 15.05
C HIS A 38 -2.46 17.71 14.71
N THR A 39 -2.87 18.65 15.56
CA THR A 39 -2.42 20.06 15.58
C THR A 39 -2.65 20.63 16.99
N ASP A 40 -2.30 21.89 17.26
CA ASP A 40 -2.51 22.54 18.56
C ASP A 40 -3.94 22.31 19.10
N GLY A 41 -4.02 21.62 20.24
CA GLY A 41 -5.26 21.29 20.94
C GLY A 41 -6.18 20.28 20.25
N ILE A 42 -5.76 19.64 19.15
CA ILE A 42 -6.63 18.78 18.33
C ILE A 42 -5.92 17.47 17.95
N ILE A 43 -6.63 16.36 18.10
CA ILE A 43 -6.27 15.03 17.56
C ILE A 43 -7.45 14.51 16.74
N LEU A 44 -7.17 13.93 15.58
CA LEU A 44 -8.16 13.24 14.73
C LEU A 44 -7.96 11.72 14.86
N ILE A 45 -9.06 10.99 15.03
CA ILE A 45 -9.08 9.53 15.21
C ILE A 45 -10.10 8.86 14.29
N GLY A 46 -9.99 7.55 14.10
CA GLY A 46 -10.90 6.76 13.27
C GLY A 46 -11.11 7.35 11.87
N ASP A 47 -12.35 7.33 11.40
CA ASP A 47 -12.73 7.87 10.08
C ASP A 47 -12.38 9.35 9.91
N ALA A 48 -12.49 10.15 10.97
CA ALA A 48 -12.13 11.58 10.92
C ALA A 48 -10.63 11.80 10.70
N GLY A 49 -9.79 10.87 11.17
CA GLY A 49 -8.35 10.87 10.94
C GLY A 49 -7.90 10.13 9.68
N GLY A 50 -8.83 9.48 8.96
CA GLY A 50 -8.50 8.70 7.76
C GLY A 50 -7.81 7.37 8.06
N PHE A 51 -8.11 6.76 9.21
CA PHE A 51 -7.50 5.51 9.65
C PHE A 51 -8.06 4.18 9.13
N PRO A 52 -9.18 4.10 8.37
CA PRO A 52 -9.56 2.83 7.76
C PRO A 52 -8.45 2.24 6.91
N CYS A 53 -8.28 0.91 6.96
CA CYS A 53 -7.13 0.26 6.34
C CYS A 53 -7.08 0.52 4.81
N PRO A 54 -5.89 0.74 4.23
CA PRO A 54 -5.75 1.04 2.80
C PRO A 54 -6.23 -0.06 1.86
N LEU A 55 -6.26 -1.32 2.32
CA LEU A 55 -6.72 -2.43 1.50
C LEU A 55 -8.25 -2.46 1.43
N GLU A 56 -8.95 -2.68 2.54
CA GLU A 56 -10.38 -3.00 2.52
C GLU A 56 -11.28 -1.91 3.12
N ALA A 57 -10.69 -0.81 3.60
CA ALA A 57 -11.36 0.22 4.40
C ALA A 57 -12.02 -0.35 5.67
N GLU A 58 -11.41 -1.35 6.30
CA GLU A 58 -11.78 -1.79 7.65
C GLU A 58 -11.41 -0.67 8.62
N GLY A 59 -12.40 -0.16 9.37
CA GLY A 59 -12.24 1.05 10.19
C GLY A 59 -12.57 0.87 11.68
N ILE A 60 -13.17 -0.26 12.08
CA ILE A 60 -13.61 -0.45 13.47
C ILE A 60 -12.39 -0.63 14.37
N TYR A 61 -11.50 -1.57 14.01
CA TYR A 61 -10.28 -1.81 14.77
C TYR A 61 -9.37 -0.57 14.79
N PRO A 62 -9.09 0.11 13.65
CA PRO A 62 -8.32 1.35 13.65
C PRO A 62 -8.95 2.48 14.48
N ALA A 63 -10.27 2.65 14.43
CA ALA A 63 -10.96 3.65 15.25
C ALA A 63 -10.82 3.37 16.75
N MET A 64 -10.89 2.10 17.18
CA MET A 64 -10.70 1.73 18.57
C MET A 64 -9.26 1.97 19.05
N VAL A 65 -8.27 1.56 18.26
CA VAL A 65 -6.85 1.71 18.59
C VAL A 65 -6.46 3.19 18.64
N THR A 66 -6.84 3.96 17.63
CA THR A 66 -6.54 5.40 17.59
C THR A 66 -7.28 6.15 18.70
N GLY A 67 -8.52 5.78 19.01
CA GLY A 67 -9.24 6.33 20.17
C GLY A 67 -8.53 6.09 21.50
N LYS A 68 -7.99 4.88 21.71
CA LYS A 68 -7.20 4.54 22.90
C LYS A 68 -5.95 5.42 23.00
N ILE A 69 -5.16 5.50 21.93
CA ILE A 69 -3.90 6.26 21.92
C ILE A 69 -4.18 7.76 22.13
N ALA A 70 -5.22 8.29 21.47
CA ALA A 70 -5.61 9.69 21.65
C ALA A 70 -6.04 9.98 23.10
N ALA A 71 -6.75 9.06 23.76
CA ALA A 71 -7.12 9.23 25.17
C ALA A 71 -5.89 9.27 26.10
N GLU A 72 -4.91 8.40 25.86
CA GLU A 72 -3.64 8.38 26.62
C GLU A 72 -2.85 9.69 26.43
N VAL A 73 -2.69 10.14 25.18
CA VAL A 73 -1.99 11.39 24.84
C VAL A 73 -2.74 12.61 25.39
N ALA A 74 -4.07 12.63 25.31
CA ALA A 74 -4.89 13.71 25.85
C ALA A 74 -4.79 13.78 27.38
N ALA A 75 -4.79 12.64 28.08
CA ALA A 75 -4.60 12.61 29.52
C ALA A 75 -3.22 13.17 29.93
N GLU A 76 -2.17 12.82 29.18
CA GLU A 76 -0.83 13.38 29.40
C GLU A 76 -0.81 14.90 29.15
N ALA A 77 -1.37 15.37 28.03
CA ALA A 77 -1.45 16.79 27.69
C ALA A 77 -2.23 17.61 28.74
N VAL A 78 -3.33 17.06 29.27
CA VAL A 78 -4.08 17.69 30.37
C VAL A 78 -3.24 17.77 31.64
N SER A 79 -2.47 16.71 31.96
CA SER A 79 -1.64 16.69 33.16
C SER A 79 -0.44 17.64 33.09
N SER A 80 0.15 17.83 31.91
CA SER A 80 1.27 18.75 31.69
C SER A 80 0.83 20.19 31.40
N GLY A 81 -0.42 20.39 31.00
CA GLY A 81 -0.94 21.67 30.51
C GLY A 81 -0.41 22.05 29.11
N ASP A 82 0.24 21.12 28.41
CA ASP A 82 0.84 21.34 27.09
C ASP A 82 0.03 20.65 25.99
N PHE A 83 -0.75 21.47 25.28
CA PHE A 83 -1.59 21.07 24.15
C PHE A 83 -0.99 21.47 22.80
N SER A 84 0.30 21.84 22.77
CA SER A 84 0.96 22.24 21.54
C SER A 84 1.00 21.08 20.53
N LYS A 85 1.07 21.43 19.25
CA LYS A 85 1.28 20.44 18.18
C LYS A 85 2.46 19.52 18.45
N ASP A 86 3.56 20.06 18.97
CA ASP A 86 4.78 19.29 19.27
C ASP A 86 4.56 18.25 20.38
N SER A 87 3.81 18.60 21.43
CA SER A 87 3.38 17.68 22.49
C SER A 87 2.47 16.58 21.93
N LEU A 88 1.49 16.96 21.11
CA LEU A 88 0.49 16.04 20.57
C LEU A 88 1.02 15.11 19.46
N LYS A 89 2.23 15.36 18.92
CA LYS A 89 2.89 14.46 17.96
C LYS A 89 3.06 13.03 18.49
N LYS A 90 3.05 12.84 19.81
CA LYS A 90 3.06 11.52 20.47
C LYS A 90 1.92 10.63 20.00
N PHE A 91 0.78 11.21 19.61
CA PHE A 91 -0.31 10.48 18.98
C PHE A 91 0.15 9.82 17.67
N ASP A 92 0.85 10.57 16.81
CA ASP A 92 1.35 10.05 15.54
C ASP A 92 2.40 8.97 15.74
N GLU A 93 3.31 9.18 16.68
CA GLU A 93 4.31 8.18 17.03
C GLU A 93 3.68 6.91 17.62
N GLY A 94 2.58 7.07 18.37
CA GLY A 94 1.83 5.98 18.97
C GLY A 94 1.20 5.08 17.93
N TRP A 95 0.38 5.63 17.02
CA TRP A 95 -0.33 4.78 16.05
C TRP A 95 0.63 4.17 15.01
N LYS A 96 1.72 4.87 14.65
CA LYS A 96 2.75 4.35 13.74
C LYS A 96 3.48 3.11 14.27
N LYS A 97 3.51 2.90 15.59
CA LYS A 97 4.10 1.71 16.22
C LYS A 97 3.15 0.51 16.33
N THR A 98 1.90 0.67 15.88
CA THR A 98 0.90 -0.40 15.88
C THR A 98 0.82 -1.07 14.52
N SER A 99 0.05 -2.16 14.42
CA SER A 99 -0.25 -2.82 13.14
C SER A 99 -0.88 -1.88 12.10
N ILE A 100 -1.55 -0.81 12.55
CA ILE A 100 -2.11 0.22 11.67
C ILE A 100 -0.98 0.98 10.95
N GLY A 101 0.07 1.33 11.70
CA GLY A 101 1.27 1.97 11.13
C GLY A 101 1.91 1.10 10.07
N GLU A 102 2.08 -0.20 10.36
CA GLU A 102 2.64 -1.19 9.43
C GLU A 102 1.82 -1.30 8.14
N GLU A 103 0.48 -1.32 8.23
CA GLU A 103 -0.38 -1.34 7.05
C GLU A 103 -0.20 -0.09 6.17
N PHE A 104 -0.10 1.08 6.79
CA PHE A 104 0.07 2.34 6.07
C PHE A 104 1.47 2.52 5.46
N GLU A 105 2.49 1.73 5.86
CA GLU A 105 3.79 1.73 5.16
C GLU A 105 3.66 1.31 3.70
N ALA A 106 2.76 0.37 3.42
CA ALA A 106 2.44 -0.14 2.09
C ALA A 106 1.09 0.40 1.57
N GLY A 107 0.58 1.49 2.15
CA GLY A 107 -0.78 1.95 1.94
C GLY A 107 -1.11 2.30 0.49
N ALA A 108 -0.18 2.95 -0.22
CA ALA A 108 -0.38 3.31 -1.63
C ALA A 108 -0.53 2.07 -2.53
N GLU A 109 0.28 1.04 -2.33
CA GLU A 109 0.21 -0.21 -3.07
C GLU A 109 -1.07 -0.98 -2.76
N LEU A 110 -1.40 -1.12 -1.48
CA LEU A 110 -2.64 -1.80 -1.02
C LEU A 110 -3.88 -1.09 -1.58
N TRP A 111 -3.91 0.23 -1.51
CA TRP A 111 -4.98 1.05 -2.06
C TRP A 111 -5.11 0.87 -3.58
N ASN A 112 -3.98 0.85 -4.30
CA ASN A 112 -3.98 0.62 -5.74
C ASN A 112 -4.48 -0.78 -6.12
N ILE A 113 -4.09 -1.82 -5.37
CA ILE A 113 -4.58 -3.20 -5.59
C ILE A 113 -6.09 -3.25 -5.47
N TRP A 114 -6.65 -2.71 -4.39
CA TRP A 114 -8.08 -2.82 -4.14
C TRP A 114 -8.89 -1.96 -5.11
N LYS A 115 -8.38 -0.78 -5.49
CA LYS A 115 -9.02 0.04 -6.52
C LYS A 115 -9.08 -0.70 -7.85
N ALA A 116 -8.00 -1.40 -8.16
CA ALA A 116 -7.83 -2.11 -9.40
C ALA A 116 -8.44 -3.52 -9.39
N LEU A 117 -8.91 -4.09 -8.27
CA LEU A 117 -9.50 -5.44 -8.22
C LEU A 117 -11.05 -5.40 -8.05
N PRO A 118 -11.62 -5.31 -6.83
CA PRO A 118 -13.07 -5.40 -6.64
C PRO A 118 -13.87 -4.19 -7.15
N PHE A 119 -13.23 -3.08 -7.52
CA PHE A 119 -13.90 -1.86 -7.97
C PHE A 119 -13.66 -1.48 -9.44
N SER A 120 -13.12 -2.40 -10.25
CA SER A 120 -13.06 -2.23 -11.71
C SER A 120 -13.87 -3.29 -12.46
N PRO A 121 -15.20 -3.10 -12.59
CA PRO A 121 -16.12 -4.09 -13.18
C PRO A 121 -15.77 -4.50 -14.62
N LYS A 122 -15.24 -3.55 -15.39
CA LYS A 122 -14.98 -3.74 -16.83
C LYS A 122 -13.59 -4.25 -17.13
N GLU A 123 -12.64 -4.17 -16.19
CA GLU A 123 -11.24 -4.50 -16.43
C GLU A 123 -10.83 -5.77 -15.68
N THR A 124 -11.02 -5.79 -14.36
CA THR A 124 -10.42 -6.83 -13.50
C THR A 124 -11.42 -7.74 -12.82
N MET A 125 -12.57 -7.22 -12.36
CA MET A 125 -13.57 -8.05 -11.68
C MET A 125 -14.06 -9.21 -12.55
N SER A 126 -14.14 -9.01 -13.88
CA SER A 126 -14.63 -9.98 -14.85
C SER A 126 -13.80 -11.28 -14.91
N TRP A 127 -12.52 -11.23 -14.52
CA TRP A 127 -11.67 -12.41 -14.43
C TRP A 127 -11.31 -12.74 -12.98
N PHE A 128 -11.12 -11.73 -12.13
CA PHE A 128 -10.67 -11.90 -10.74
C PHE A 128 -11.72 -12.60 -9.88
N ILE A 129 -12.97 -12.14 -9.90
CA ILE A 129 -14.03 -12.70 -9.05
C ILE A 129 -14.30 -14.17 -9.41
N PRO A 130 -14.51 -14.55 -10.69
CA PRO A 130 -14.68 -15.96 -11.04
C PRO A 130 -13.46 -16.81 -10.66
N MET A 131 -12.24 -16.31 -10.90
CA MET A 131 -11.01 -17.02 -10.58
C MET A 131 -10.87 -17.29 -9.07
N ILE A 132 -11.12 -16.28 -8.22
CA ILE A 132 -10.94 -16.45 -6.78
C ILE A 132 -12.06 -17.30 -6.16
N MET A 133 -13.29 -17.18 -6.65
CA MET A 133 -14.40 -18.04 -6.23
C MET A 133 -14.12 -19.50 -6.58
N GLU A 134 -13.52 -19.74 -7.74
CA GLU A 134 -13.12 -21.08 -8.18
C GLU A 134 -12.00 -21.67 -7.30
N ILE A 135 -11.02 -20.86 -6.91
CA ILE A 135 -9.93 -21.27 -6.03
C ILE A 135 -10.43 -21.54 -4.60
N LEU A 136 -11.23 -20.63 -4.03
CA LEU A 136 -11.65 -20.69 -2.63
C LEU A 136 -12.80 -21.67 -2.40
N GLY A 137 -13.78 -21.68 -3.30
CA GLY A 137 -15.03 -22.42 -3.13
C GLY A 137 -15.15 -23.65 -4.02
N GLY A 138 -14.47 -23.67 -5.17
CA GLY A 138 -14.64 -24.71 -6.18
C GLY A 138 -14.37 -26.12 -5.67
N ILE A 139 -13.45 -26.29 -4.71
CA ILE A 139 -13.13 -27.61 -4.15
C ILE A 139 -14.28 -28.22 -3.32
N PHE A 140 -15.19 -27.39 -2.79
CA PHE A 140 -16.33 -27.80 -1.98
C PHE A 140 -17.57 -28.15 -2.81
N ASP A 141 -17.47 -28.19 -4.14
CA ASP A 141 -18.56 -28.68 -4.98
C ASP A 141 -18.70 -30.22 -4.83
N TRP A 142 -19.73 -30.63 -4.09
CA TRP A 142 -20.03 -32.04 -3.82
C TRP A 142 -20.76 -32.74 -4.97
N SER A 143 -21.11 -32.01 -6.05
CA SER A 143 -21.75 -32.59 -7.23
C SER A 143 -20.78 -33.39 -8.11
N GLN A 144 -19.47 -33.28 -7.86
CA GLN A 144 -18.42 -33.93 -8.67
C GLN A 144 -17.30 -34.54 -7.80
N PRO A 145 -16.60 -35.59 -8.30
CA PRO A 145 -15.40 -36.09 -7.64
C PRO A 145 -14.32 -35.01 -7.50
N HIS A 146 -13.74 -34.85 -6.31
CA HIS A 146 -12.73 -33.82 -6.03
C HIS A 146 -11.52 -33.85 -6.98
N THR A 147 -11.11 -35.04 -7.44
CA THR A 147 -10.00 -35.18 -8.42
C THR A 147 -10.33 -34.53 -9.77
N LYS A 148 -11.58 -34.58 -10.22
CA LYS A 148 -12.03 -33.88 -11.44
C LYS A 148 -12.12 -32.38 -11.19
N ARG A 149 -12.65 -31.99 -10.04
CA ARG A 149 -12.81 -30.59 -9.63
C ARG A 149 -11.47 -29.86 -9.56
N VAL A 150 -10.45 -30.45 -8.94
CA VAL A 150 -9.09 -29.88 -8.89
C VAL A 150 -8.53 -29.62 -10.29
N ARG A 151 -8.68 -30.57 -11.22
CA ARG A 151 -8.20 -30.38 -12.61
C ARG A 151 -8.95 -29.26 -13.33
N GLN A 152 -10.25 -29.14 -13.09
CA GLN A 152 -11.06 -28.08 -13.66
C GLN A 152 -10.68 -26.71 -13.07
N ILE A 153 -10.47 -26.61 -11.76
CA ILE A 153 -9.96 -25.39 -11.10
C ILE A 153 -8.65 -24.96 -11.78
N LEU A 154 -7.69 -25.88 -11.92
CA LEU A 154 -6.42 -25.60 -12.59
C LEU A 154 -6.61 -25.10 -14.02
N SER A 155 -7.53 -25.70 -14.78
CA SER A 155 -7.84 -25.26 -16.15
C SER A 155 -8.46 -23.86 -16.20
N HIS A 156 -9.37 -23.54 -15.28
CA HIS A 156 -10.01 -22.23 -15.18
C HIS A 156 -9.01 -21.17 -14.76
N VAL A 157 -8.22 -21.42 -13.71
CA VAL A 157 -7.14 -20.53 -13.27
C VAL A 157 -6.16 -20.26 -14.41
N LYS A 158 -5.73 -21.32 -15.13
CA LYS A 158 -4.85 -21.18 -16.29
C LYS A 158 -5.42 -20.24 -17.37
N SER A 159 -6.74 -20.28 -17.60
CA SER A 159 -7.40 -19.40 -18.58
C SER A 159 -7.32 -17.92 -18.21
N TYR A 160 -7.26 -17.60 -16.92
CA TYR A 160 -7.16 -16.23 -16.41
C TYR A 160 -5.71 -15.73 -16.26
N MET A 161 -4.72 -16.62 -16.28
CA MET A 161 -3.30 -16.27 -16.12
C MET A 161 -2.80 -15.16 -17.05
N PRO A 162 -3.14 -15.10 -18.36
CA PRO A 162 -2.68 -14.00 -19.21
C PRO A 162 -3.13 -12.61 -18.75
N LYS A 163 -4.25 -12.51 -18.03
CA LYS A 163 -4.76 -11.26 -17.43
C LYS A 163 -4.25 -11.04 -16.01
N ALA A 164 -4.12 -12.12 -15.24
CA ALA A 164 -3.65 -12.07 -13.86
C ALA A 164 -2.14 -11.74 -13.77
N THR A 165 -1.29 -12.28 -14.66
CA THR A 165 0.16 -12.10 -14.59
C THR A 165 0.58 -10.63 -14.66
N PRO A 166 0.11 -9.80 -15.64
CA PRO A 166 0.47 -8.38 -15.66
C PRO A 166 -0.01 -7.64 -14.40
N PHE A 167 -1.19 -7.99 -13.89
CA PHE A 167 -1.72 -7.39 -12.68
C PHE A 167 -0.86 -7.72 -11.46
N ILE A 168 -0.50 -8.99 -11.28
CA ILE A 168 0.36 -9.47 -10.19
C ILE A 168 1.72 -8.79 -10.26
N MET A 169 2.37 -8.79 -11.43
CA MET A 169 3.68 -8.18 -11.61
C MET A 169 3.68 -6.67 -11.33
N LYS A 170 2.61 -5.97 -11.70
CA LYS A 170 2.51 -4.52 -11.53
C LYS A 170 2.15 -4.11 -10.10
N ASN A 171 1.20 -4.79 -9.46
CA ASN A 171 0.59 -4.31 -8.22
C ASN A 171 0.94 -5.16 -6.99
N VAL A 172 1.11 -6.47 -7.14
CA VAL A 172 1.35 -7.41 -6.03
C VAL A 172 2.84 -7.65 -5.80
N PHE A 173 3.62 -7.80 -6.87
CA PHE A 173 5.05 -8.06 -6.79
C PHE A 173 5.84 -6.96 -6.05
N PRO A 174 5.53 -5.66 -6.22
CA PRO A 174 6.19 -4.60 -5.43
C PRO A 174 6.00 -4.75 -3.91
N LEU A 175 4.84 -5.21 -3.45
CA LEU A 175 4.60 -5.48 -2.02
C LEU A 175 5.52 -6.59 -1.50
N ALA A 176 5.69 -7.66 -2.27
CA ALA A 176 6.57 -8.77 -1.90
C ALA A 176 8.05 -8.40 -1.96
N CYS A 177 8.42 -7.48 -2.85
CA CYS A 177 9.79 -7.04 -3.05
C CYS A 177 10.19 -5.84 -2.18
N ARG A 178 9.24 -5.20 -1.47
CA ARG A 178 9.51 -4.24 -0.40
C ARG A 178 10.15 -4.95 0.81
N LYS A 179 11.41 -5.34 0.67
CA LYS A 179 12.38 -5.03 1.73
C LYS A 179 12.71 -3.56 1.52
N LYS A 180 12.51 -2.71 2.55
CA LYS A 180 12.85 -1.26 2.64
C LYS A 180 13.40 -0.71 1.34
N ASP A 181 12.69 0.19 0.65
CA ASP A 181 13.13 0.89 -0.58
C ASP A 181 14.56 1.47 -0.44
N ILE A 182 15.54 0.61 -0.63
CA ILE A 182 16.95 0.93 -0.72
C ILE A 182 17.22 0.86 -2.21
N PRO A 183 17.17 2.01 -2.93
CA PRO A 183 17.44 2.03 -4.35
C PRO A 183 18.78 1.35 -4.62
N ARG A 184 18.74 0.25 -5.38
CA ARG A 184 19.94 -0.47 -5.82
C ARG A 184 20.47 0.20 -7.08
N THR A 185 21.73 0.55 -7.02
CA THR A 185 22.42 1.17 -8.13
C THR A 185 22.73 0.12 -9.19
N LEU A 186 22.82 0.53 -10.46
CA LEU A 186 23.16 -0.38 -11.55
C LEU A 186 24.46 -1.14 -11.25
N GLN A 187 25.44 -0.49 -10.64
CA GLN A 187 26.72 -1.11 -10.28
C GLN A 187 26.56 -2.30 -9.32
N GLU A 188 25.68 -2.20 -8.32
CA GLU A 188 25.43 -3.30 -7.38
C GLU A 188 24.71 -4.47 -8.06
N ILE A 189 23.84 -4.18 -9.03
CA ILE A 189 23.24 -5.22 -9.87
C ILE A 189 24.31 -5.90 -10.72
N LEU A 190 25.29 -5.14 -11.21
CA LEU A 190 26.39 -5.66 -12.02
C LEU A 190 27.40 -6.50 -11.24
N GLU A 191 27.64 -6.16 -9.97
CA GLU A 191 28.54 -6.91 -9.08
C GLU A 191 27.99 -8.30 -8.73
N GLU A 192 26.67 -8.42 -8.61
CA GLU A 192 26.00 -9.70 -8.31
C GLU A 192 25.59 -10.47 -9.57
N ALA A 193 25.50 -9.79 -10.72
CA ALA A 193 25.08 -10.43 -11.97
C ALA A 193 26.18 -11.33 -12.54
N SER A 194 25.84 -12.59 -12.81
CA SER A 194 26.71 -13.53 -13.51
C SER A 194 26.85 -13.26 -15.02
N VAL A 195 26.37 -12.10 -15.50
CA VAL A 195 26.29 -11.73 -16.91
C VAL A 195 26.99 -10.40 -17.15
N THR A 196 27.37 -10.13 -18.40
CA THR A 196 28.15 -8.93 -18.71
C THR A 196 27.33 -7.66 -18.46
N ALA A 197 28.02 -6.58 -18.07
CA ALA A 197 27.37 -5.30 -17.82
C ALA A 197 26.61 -4.73 -19.04
N LYS A 198 27.04 -5.10 -20.24
CA LYS A 198 26.37 -4.76 -21.49
C LYS A 198 25.01 -5.43 -21.59
N ASP A 199 24.91 -6.70 -21.20
CA ASP A 199 23.68 -7.48 -21.31
C ASP A 199 22.65 -7.07 -20.25
N VAL A 200 23.10 -6.77 -19.03
CA VAL A 200 22.24 -6.24 -17.96
C VAL A 200 21.63 -4.89 -18.38
N ARG A 201 22.46 -3.94 -18.84
CA ARG A 201 21.98 -2.63 -19.32
C ARG A 201 21.00 -2.79 -20.49
N ARG A 202 21.31 -3.66 -21.44
CA ARG A 202 20.43 -3.93 -22.59
C ARG A 202 19.08 -4.46 -22.13
N SER A 203 19.07 -5.41 -21.20
CA SER A 203 17.84 -6.02 -20.68
C SER A 203 16.98 -4.99 -19.93
N ILE A 204 17.59 -4.17 -19.08
CA ILE A 204 16.91 -3.08 -18.37
C ILE A 204 16.33 -2.06 -19.36
N SER A 205 17.09 -1.66 -20.38
CA SER A 205 16.59 -0.73 -21.41
C SER A 205 15.42 -1.30 -22.22
N ILE A 206 15.44 -2.59 -22.53
CA ILE A 206 14.31 -3.27 -23.20
C ILE A 206 13.09 -3.26 -22.27
N LEU A 207 13.25 -3.63 -21.00
CA LEU A 207 12.14 -3.64 -20.03
C LEU A 207 11.52 -2.25 -19.87
N ILE A 208 12.34 -1.20 -19.75
CA ILE A 208 11.88 0.19 -19.65
C ILE A 208 11.05 0.57 -20.88
N ARG A 209 11.53 0.22 -22.08
CA ARG A 209 10.87 0.55 -23.35
C ARG A 209 9.57 -0.22 -23.55
N GLU A 210 9.57 -1.53 -23.35
CA GLU A 210 8.41 -2.39 -23.62
C GLU A 210 7.32 -2.24 -22.56
N LEU A 211 7.68 -1.96 -21.30
CA LEU A 211 6.74 -1.81 -20.20
C LEU A 211 6.35 -0.35 -19.94
N ASN A 212 6.86 0.58 -20.75
CA ASN A 212 6.63 2.03 -20.66
C ASN A 212 6.87 2.58 -19.23
N PHE A 213 7.92 2.10 -18.57
CA PHE A 213 8.32 2.60 -17.25
C PHE A 213 8.97 3.98 -17.40
N LYS A 214 8.55 4.94 -16.57
CA LYS A 214 9.28 6.19 -16.41
C LYS A 214 10.42 5.95 -15.43
N THR A 215 11.67 5.99 -15.90
CA THR A 215 12.82 6.00 -15.01
C THR A 215 12.85 7.34 -14.26
N GLN A 216 12.60 7.30 -12.97
CA GLN A 216 12.86 8.44 -12.09
C GLN A 216 14.36 8.51 -11.81
N ALA A 217 14.91 9.73 -11.73
CA ALA A 217 16.25 9.91 -11.22
C ALA A 217 16.30 9.40 -9.78
N THR A 218 17.32 8.61 -9.43
CA THR A 218 17.51 8.13 -8.07
C THR A 218 17.64 9.32 -7.13
N ASP A 219 16.79 9.39 -6.11
CA ASP A 219 16.90 10.38 -5.05
C ASP A 219 18.20 10.13 -4.24
N PRO A 220 19.14 11.10 -4.18
CA PRO A 220 20.33 10.98 -3.36
C PRO A 220 20.03 10.66 -1.89
N VAL A 221 18.95 11.22 -1.32
CA VAL A 221 18.60 11.03 0.10
C VAL A 221 18.25 9.57 0.39
N ALA A 222 17.68 8.86 -0.58
CA ALA A 222 17.32 7.46 -0.46
C ALA A 222 18.54 6.51 -0.43
N LEU A 223 19.74 6.98 -0.81
CA LEU A 223 20.98 6.19 -0.75
C LEU A 223 21.65 6.23 0.63
N ILE A 224 21.35 7.25 1.46
CA ILE A 224 22.02 7.50 2.75
C ILE A 224 21.92 6.35 3.76
N PRO A 225 20.75 5.73 4.02
CA PRO A 225 20.65 4.65 5.00
C PRO A 225 21.60 3.48 4.72
N ARG A 226 21.85 3.22 3.43
CA ARG A 226 22.76 2.16 2.99
C ARG A 226 24.21 2.52 3.29
N TYR A 227 24.66 3.72 2.93
CA TYR A 227 26.04 4.13 3.19
C TYR A 227 26.36 4.19 4.69
N ILE A 228 25.41 4.64 5.50
CA ILE A 228 25.54 4.62 6.97
C ILE A 228 25.70 3.18 7.47
N SER A 229 24.87 2.25 6.98
CA SER A 229 24.95 0.83 7.34
C SER A 229 26.25 0.18 6.88
N ASP A 230 26.71 0.46 5.65
CA ASP A 230 27.96 -0.10 5.07
C ASP A 230 29.20 0.40 5.83
N LEU A 231 29.15 1.63 6.34
CA LEU A 231 30.20 2.26 7.14
C LEU A 231 30.10 1.93 8.65
N GLY A 232 29.05 1.23 9.09
CA GLY A 232 28.83 0.90 10.50
C GLY A 232 28.58 2.12 11.40
N LEU A 233 27.97 3.16 10.86
CA LEU A 233 27.71 4.43 11.54
C LEU A 233 26.37 4.43 12.27
N ASP A 234 26.24 5.28 13.30
CA ASP A 234 25.04 5.36 14.13
C ASP A 234 23.88 6.13 13.45
N SER A 235 22.66 5.84 13.89
CA SER A 235 21.40 6.43 13.43
C SER A 235 21.33 7.97 13.56
N GLU A 236 22.03 8.57 14.54
CA GLU A 236 22.15 10.02 14.65
C GLU A 236 22.86 10.64 13.43
N ILE A 237 23.87 9.95 12.90
CA ILE A 237 24.62 10.38 11.70
C ILE A 237 23.75 10.25 10.44
N GLU A 238 22.86 9.25 10.39
CA GLU A 238 21.89 9.10 9.30
C GLU A 238 20.96 10.31 9.23
N ILE A 239 20.39 10.72 10.37
CA ILE A 239 19.47 11.86 10.48
C ILE A 239 20.18 13.15 10.08
N LEU A 240 21.40 13.36 10.58
CA LEU A 240 22.19 14.54 10.28
C LEU A 240 22.55 14.62 8.79
N THR A 241 23.03 13.51 8.21
CA THR A 241 23.42 13.43 6.80
C THR A 241 22.23 13.67 5.88
N LYS A 242 21.07 13.06 6.17
CA LYS A 242 19.81 13.33 5.45
C LYS A 242 19.43 14.80 5.50
N LYS A 243 19.55 15.44 6.68
CA LYS A 243 19.23 16.86 6.86
C LYS A 243 20.16 17.77 6.06
N ILE A 244 21.46 17.51 6.07
CA ILE A 244 22.45 18.27 5.30
C ILE A 244 22.14 18.16 3.80
N LEU A 245 21.95 16.95 3.31
CA LEU A 245 21.72 16.69 1.88
C LEU A 245 20.38 17.29 1.41
N THR A 246 19.32 17.16 2.22
CA THR A 246 18.02 17.76 1.91
C THR A 246 18.12 19.30 1.87
N THR A 247 18.85 19.90 2.81
CA THR A 247 19.09 21.36 2.85
C THR A 247 19.94 21.82 1.66
N TYR A 248 20.89 21.00 1.21
CA TYR A 248 21.68 21.31 0.02
C TYR A 248 20.82 21.27 -1.25
N ILE A 249 20.02 20.22 -1.43
CA ILE A 249 19.13 20.05 -2.59
C ILE A 249 18.08 21.17 -2.65
N SER A 250 17.60 21.65 -1.51
CA SER A 250 16.63 22.76 -1.47
C SER A 250 17.23 24.12 -1.83
N ASN A 251 18.54 24.31 -1.63
CA ASN A 251 19.23 25.59 -1.84
C ASN A 251 20.03 25.65 -3.14
N PHE A 252 20.38 24.51 -3.74
CA PHE A 252 21.25 24.45 -4.91
C PHE A 252 20.71 23.53 -6.00
N SER A 253 20.92 23.90 -7.27
CA SER A 253 20.60 23.02 -8.40
C SER A 253 21.53 21.81 -8.43
N ILE A 254 20.93 20.62 -8.49
CA ILE A 254 21.61 19.32 -8.60
C ILE A 254 21.64 18.80 -10.05
N SER A 255 21.20 19.59 -11.02
CA SER A 255 21.19 19.19 -12.43
C SER A 255 22.60 18.87 -12.93
N GLY A 256 22.78 17.66 -13.45
CA GLY A 256 24.07 17.17 -13.96
C GLY A 256 25.02 16.59 -12.90
N LYS A 257 24.63 16.55 -11.63
CA LYS A 257 25.41 15.87 -10.57
C LYS A 257 24.92 14.43 -10.40
N ASP A 258 25.86 13.50 -10.30
CA ASP A 258 25.55 12.10 -10.01
C ASP A 258 25.06 11.97 -8.54
N PRO A 259 23.89 11.35 -8.28
CA PRO A 259 23.38 11.14 -6.93
C PRO A 259 24.39 10.48 -5.97
N LYS A 260 25.26 9.58 -6.46
CA LYS A 260 26.31 8.99 -5.62
C LYS A 260 27.36 10.02 -5.20
N GLY A 261 27.75 10.89 -6.13
CA GLY A 261 28.70 11.98 -5.86
C GLY A 261 28.15 13.06 -4.94
N LEU A 262 26.82 13.13 -4.76
CA LEU A 262 26.20 13.99 -3.75
C LEU A 262 26.15 13.35 -2.36
N CYS A 263 26.22 12.02 -2.28
CA CYS A 263 26.18 11.27 -1.02
C CYS A 263 27.57 11.02 -0.41
N ALA A 264 28.62 11.04 -1.24
CA ALA A 264 30.02 10.94 -0.83
C ALA A 264 30.52 12.26 -0.26
#